data_AF-A0AAW9BSQ5-F1
#
_entry.id   AF-A0AAW9BSQ5-F1
#
_cell.length_a   1.000
_cell.length_b   1.000
_cell.length_c   1.000
_cell.angle_alpha   90.00
_cell.angle_beta   90.00
_cell.angle_gamma   90.00
#
_symmetry.space_group_name_H-M   'P 1'
#
loop_
_entity.id
_entity.type
_entity.pdbx_description
1 polymer ?
#
loop_
_entity_poly.entity_id
_entity_poly.type
_entity_poly.pdbx_seq_one_letter_code
_entity_poly.pdbx_strand_id
1 'polypeptide(L)'
;LKRQQAVVEKVLRIEEENFGRTLERGMAILNEALDNLDGKVLDGETVFKLYDTYGFPADLTNDVAREREFAIDEEGFEKAMEEQRQRAREAGQFGTDYNAAIKVDTQTEFCGYVGTKGSSSVAAMFVEGNEVDSLSAGDKAIIVLGETPFYAESGGQCGDAGEIRTEAGVFRVEDTQKLGNAIAHHGVMAEGVLAKG
;
A
#
# COMPACT_ATOMS: atom_id res chain seq x y z
N LEU A 1 -31.26 -19.63 3.48
CA LEU A 1 -31.42 -19.26 2.06
C LEU A 1 -32.50 -18.19 1.85
N LYS A 2 -33.80 -18.38 2.16
CA LYS A 2 -34.85 -17.32 1.97
C LYS A 2 -34.64 -16.00 2.75
N ARG A 3 -34.04 -16.02 3.95
CA ARG A 3 -33.81 -14.80 4.76
C ARG A 3 -32.72 -13.87 4.23
N GLN A 4 -31.81 -14.37 3.38
CA GLN A 4 -30.73 -13.57 2.80
C GLN A 4 -31.09 -13.04 1.40
N GLN A 5 -32.13 -13.56 0.76
CA GLN A 5 -32.54 -13.17 -0.58
C GLN A 5 -32.86 -11.67 -0.69
N ALA A 6 -33.65 -11.13 0.25
CA ALA A 6 -33.97 -9.69 0.27
C ALA A 6 -32.74 -8.79 0.49
N VAL A 7 -31.69 -9.30 1.16
CA VAL A 7 -30.44 -8.58 1.35
C VAL A 7 -29.60 -8.63 0.07
N VAL A 8 -29.49 -9.80 -0.56
CA VAL A 8 -28.78 -9.99 -1.84
C VAL A 8 -29.42 -9.14 -2.94
N GLU A 9 -30.74 -9.16 -3.09
CA GLU A 9 -31.47 -8.34 -4.08
C GLU A 9 -31.27 -6.84 -3.82
N LYS A 10 -31.25 -6.41 -2.55
CA LYS A 10 -30.98 -5.02 -2.20
C LYS A 10 -29.54 -4.62 -2.55
N VAL A 11 -28.56 -5.48 -2.27
CA VAL A 11 -27.14 -5.22 -2.58
C VAL A 11 -26.92 -5.18 -4.08
N LEU A 12 -27.48 -6.13 -4.84
CA LEU A 12 -27.40 -6.14 -6.30
C LEU A 12 -27.98 -4.86 -6.92
N ARG A 13 -29.14 -4.41 -6.45
CA ARG A 13 -29.72 -3.15 -6.94
C ARG A 13 -28.83 -1.94 -6.66
N ILE A 14 -28.21 -1.89 -5.46
CA ILE A 14 -27.29 -0.80 -5.11
C ILE A 14 -26.03 -0.86 -5.97
N GLU A 15 -25.49 -2.05 -6.23
CA GLU A 15 -24.36 -2.24 -7.15
C GLU A 15 -24.71 -1.82 -8.58
N GLU A 16 -25.87 -2.20 -9.10
CA GLU A 16 -26.33 -1.77 -10.44
C GLU A 16 -26.50 -0.24 -10.52
N GLU A 17 -27.10 0.39 -9.51
CA GLU A 17 -27.24 1.84 -9.43
C GLU A 17 -25.88 2.55 -9.36
N ASN A 18 -24.95 2.01 -8.59
CA ASN A 18 -23.59 2.55 -8.47
C ASN A 18 -22.81 2.36 -9.77
N PHE A 19 -22.88 1.18 -10.38
CA PHE A 19 -22.26 0.88 -11.67
C PHE A 19 -22.79 1.80 -12.78
N GLY A 20 -24.11 2.02 -12.82
CA GLY A 20 -24.72 2.97 -13.75
C GLY A 20 -24.18 4.40 -13.59
N ARG A 21 -24.04 4.87 -12.35
CA ARG A 21 -23.44 6.20 -12.06
C ARG A 21 -21.97 6.28 -12.45
N THR A 22 -21.22 5.22 -12.19
CA THR A 22 -19.80 5.11 -12.58
C THR A 22 -19.66 5.18 -14.09
N LEU A 23 -20.49 4.44 -14.83
CA LEU A 23 -20.52 4.48 -16.30
C LEU A 23 -20.90 5.85 -16.84
N GLU A 24 -21.95 6.48 -16.30
CA GLU A 24 -22.39 7.81 -16.75
C GLU A 24 -21.29 8.85 -16.58
N ARG A 25 -20.62 8.84 -15.43
CA ARG A 25 -19.50 9.73 -15.15
C ARG A 25 -18.28 9.44 -16.04
N GLY A 26 -17.93 8.16 -16.20
CA GLY A 26 -16.82 7.74 -17.05
C GLY A 26 -17.04 8.12 -18.52
N MET A 27 -18.26 7.94 -19.03
CA MET A 27 -18.66 8.36 -20.37
C MET A 27 -18.56 9.87 -20.57
N ALA A 28 -18.97 10.67 -19.59
CA ALA A 28 -18.84 12.13 -19.67
C ALA A 28 -17.38 12.56 -19.80
N ILE A 29 -16.49 11.98 -18.98
CA ILE A 29 -15.05 12.27 -18.99
C ILE A 29 -14.41 11.82 -20.31
N LEU A 30 -14.77 10.62 -20.79
CA LEU A 30 -14.27 10.11 -22.06
C LEU A 30 -14.69 11.00 -23.24
N ASN A 31 -15.96 11.40 -23.28
CA ASN A 31 -16.45 12.29 -24.33
C ASN A 31 -15.71 13.64 -24.31
N GLU A 32 -15.52 14.22 -23.13
CA GLU A 32 -14.77 15.47 -22.97
C GLU A 32 -13.30 15.31 -23.42
N ALA A 33 -12.67 14.17 -23.11
CA ALA A 33 -11.30 13.89 -23.56
C ALA A 33 -11.20 13.76 -25.08
N LEU A 34 -12.15 13.06 -25.71
CA LEU A 34 -12.20 12.88 -27.17
C LEU A 34 -12.53 14.18 -27.91
N ASP A 35 -13.44 15.00 -27.37
CA ASP A 35 -13.85 16.27 -27.98
C ASP A 35 -12.72 17.32 -27.97
N ASN A 36 -11.81 17.24 -26.99
CA ASN A 36 -10.64 18.11 -26.86
C ASN A 36 -9.35 17.51 -27.44
N LEU A 37 -9.43 16.35 -28.09
CA LEU A 37 -8.25 15.63 -28.54
C LEU A 37 -7.70 16.21 -29.84
N ASP A 38 -6.44 16.66 -29.82
CA ASP A 38 -5.68 17.03 -31.01
C ASP A 38 -5.07 15.77 -31.65
N GLY A 39 -5.85 15.07 -32.48
CA GLY A 39 -5.38 13.90 -33.21
C GLY A 39 -6.43 12.78 -33.32
N LYS A 40 -5.95 11.54 -33.49
CA LYS A 40 -6.81 10.34 -33.55
C LYS A 40 -6.45 9.29 -32.50
N VAL A 41 -5.55 9.58 -31.57
CA VAL A 41 -5.09 8.62 -30.55
C VAL A 41 -5.26 9.22 -29.17
N LEU A 42 -6.11 8.61 -28.34
CA LEU A 42 -6.27 8.95 -26.93
C LEU A 42 -5.08 8.37 -26.15
N ASP A 43 -4.42 9.20 -25.36
CA ASP A 43 -3.22 8.81 -24.62
C ASP A 43 -3.53 7.76 -23.54
N GLY A 44 -2.55 6.90 -23.28
CA GLY A 44 -2.70 5.78 -22.35
C GLY A 44 -2.87 6.21 -20.90
N GLU A 45 -2.40 7.40 -20.51
CA GLU A 45 -2.55 7.95 -19.16
C GLU A 45 -4.00 8.34 -18.89
N THR A 46 -4.68 8.94 -19.86
CA THR A 46 -6.12 9.25 -19.79
C THR A 46 -6.96 7.97 -19.73
N VAL A 47 -6.63 6.95 -20.53
CA VAL A 47 -7.29 5.63 -20.46
C VAL A 47 -7.05 4.98 -19.08
N PHE A 48 -5.83 5.05 -18.58
CA PHE A 48 -5.48 4.55 -17.26
C PHE A 48 -6.27 5.25 -16.15
N LYS A 49 -6.42 6.57 -16.22
CA LYS A 49 -7.19 7.34 -15.24
C LYS A 49 -8.68 6.99 -15.25
N LEU A 50 -9.26 6.79 -16.44
CA LEU A 50 -10.64 6.30 -16.58
C LEU A 50 -10.82 4.95 -15.89
N TYR A 51 -9.88 4.03 -16.08
CA TYR A 51 -9.87 2.71 -15.47
C TYR A 51 -9.66 2.76 -13.95
N ASP A 52 -8.52 3.31 -13.50
CA ASP A 52 -8.07 3.25 -12.11
C ASP A 52 -8.84 4.18 -11.18
N THR A 53 -9.04 5.44 -11.58
CA THR A 53 -9.65 6.46 -10.72
C THR A 53 -11.17 6.46 -10.81
N TYR A 54 -11.71 6.26 -12.02
CA TYR A 54 -13.15 6.39 -12.27
C TYR A 54 -13.85 5.06 -12.48
N GLY A 55 -13.14 3.92 -12.43
CA GLY A 55 -13.72 2.58 -12.55
C GLY A 55 -14.37 2.30 -13.91
N PHE A 56 -14.01 3.08 -14.93
CA PHE A 56 -14.57 2.97 -16.27
C PHE A 56 -13.78 1.94 -17.09
N PRO A 57 -14.40 0.88 -17.62
CA PRO A 57 -13.68 -0.21 -18.28
C PRO A 57 -12.86 0.25 -19.50
N ALA A 58 -11.61 -0.25 -19.61
CA ALA A 58 -10.75 0.03 -20.76
C ALA A 58 -11.35 -0.51 -22.07
N ASP A 59 -12.01 -1.67 -22.03
CA ASP A 59 -12.71 -2.24 -23.19
C ASP A 59 -13.80 -1.29 -23.72
N LEU A 60 -14.58 -0.70 -22.81
CA LEU A 60 -15.64 0.25 -23.17
C LEU A 60 -15.04 1.57 -23.70
N THR A 61 -13.90 1.99 -23.16
CA THR A 61 -13.13 3.13 -23.68
C THR A 61 -12.69 2.88 -25.12
N ASN A 62 -12.17 1.69 -25.41
CA ASN A 62 -11.74 1.29 -26.75
C ASN A 62 -12.92 1.22 -27.73
N ASP A 63 -14.05 0.63 -27.31
CA ASP A 63 -15.26 0.54 -28.14
C ASP A 63 -15.79 1.92 -28.53
N VAL A 64 -15.92 2.84 -27.56
CA VAL A 64 -16.40 4.21 -27.80
C VAL A 64 -15.43 5.01 -28.66
N ALA A 65 -14.12 4.87 -28.42
CA ALA A 65 -13.10 5.51 -29.24
C ALA A 65 -13.21 5.02 -30.71
N ARG A 66 -13.31 3.71 -30.91
CA ARG A 66 -13.42 3.08 -32.24
C ARG A 66 -14.68 3.51 -32.99
N GLU A 67 -15.83 3.60 -32.31
CA GLU A 67 -17.08 4.09 -32.91
C GLU A 67 -16.96 5.52 -33.45
N ARG A 68 -16.07 6.33 -32.86
CA ARG A 68 -15.80 7.71 -33.26
C ARG A 68 -14.54 7.87 -34.12
N GLU A 69 -14.01 6.78 -34.66
CA GLU A 69 -12.78 6.74 -35.47
C GLU A 69 -11.51 7.22 -34.74
N PHE A 70 -11.48 7.11 -33.41
CA PHE A 70 -10.28 7.27 -32.58
C PHE A 70 -9.69 5.90 -32.24
N ALA A 71 -8.40 5.89 -31.89
CA ALA A 71 -7.69 4.77 -31.31
C ALA A 71 -7.27 5.12 -29.88
N ILE A 72 -6.95 4.10 -29.09
CA ILE A 72 -6.32 4.27 -27.78
C ILE A 72 -4.84 3.89 -27.86
N ASP A 73 -4.01 4.54 -27.06
CA ASP A 73 -2.62 4.17 -26.86
C ASP A 73 -2.53 3.02 -25.84
N GLU A 74 -2.64 1.79 -26.36
CA GLU A 74 -2.56 0.56 -25.56
C GLU A 74 -1.18 0.39 -24.88
N GLU A 75 -0.10 0.82 -25.54
CA GLU A 75 1.26 0.72 -25.00
C GLU A 75 1.44 1.67 -23.82
N GLY A 76 0.98 2.92 -23.95
CA GLY A 76 0.97 3.88 -22.85
C GLY A 76 0.10 3.44 -21.67
N PHE A 77 -1.05 2.81 -21.94
CA PHE A 77 -1.92 2.27 -20.90
C PHE A 77 -1.24 1.13 -20.13
N GLU A 78 -0.65 0.15 -20.83
CA GLU A 78 0.03 -0.98 -20.20
C GLU A 78 1.24 -0.51 -19.40
N LYS A 79 1.98 0.49 -19.88
CA LYS A 79 3.07 1.11 -19.13
C LYS A 79 2.58 1.75 -17.82
N ALA A 80 1.46 2.49 -17.85
CA ALA A 80 0.89 3.07 -16.63
C ALA A 80 0.41 2.00 -15.63
N MET A 81 -0.15 0.90 -16.14
CA MET A 81 -0.51 -0.28 -15.35
C MET A 81 0.72 -0.94 -14.70
N GLU A 82 1.82 -1.09 -15.45
CA GLU A 82 3.08 -1.61 -14.93
C GLU A 82 3.69 -0.70 -13.87
N GLU A 83 3.69 0.62 -14.07
CA GLU A 83 4.14 1.60 -13.09
C GLU A 83 3.31 1.54 -11.80
N GLN A 84 1.98 1.41 -11.90
CA GLN A 84 1.13 1.21 -10.73
C GLN A 84 1.44 -0.10 -10.01
N ARG A 85 1.59 -1.20 -10.76
CA ARG A 85 1.95 -2.51 -10.20
C ARG A 85 3.32 -2.46 -9.52
N GLN A 86 4.28 -1.75 -10.09
CA GLN A 86 5.60 -1.57 -9.52
C GLN A 86 5.54 -0.72 -8.26
N ARG A 87 4.80 0.39 -8.24
CA ARG A 87 4.56 1.18 -7.01
C ARG A 87 3.91 0.35 -5.91
N ALA A 88 2.94 -0.50 -6.25
CA ALA A 88 2.30 -1.40 -5.30
C ALA A 88 3.27 -2.48 -4.78
N ARG A 89 4.16 -2.98 -5.64
CA ARG A 89 5.22 -3.93 -5.25
C ARG A 89 6.25 -3.27 -4.36
N GLU A 90 6.72 -2.07 -4.66
CA GLU A 90 7.68 -1.32 -3.84
C GLU A 90 7.09 -0.97 -2.47
N ALA A 91 5.80 -0.62 -2.41
CA ALA A 91 5.08 -0.46 -1.15
C ALA A 91 4.96 -1.78 -0.37
N GLY A 92 4.86 -2.92 -1.06
CA GLY A 92 4.79 -4.26 -0.45
C GLY A 92 6.14 -4.93 -0.15
N GLN A 93 7.23 -4.53 -0.81
CA GLN A 93 8.54 -5.18 -0.72
C GLN A 93 9.25 -4.92 0.60
N PHE A 94 8.75 -3.97 1.39
CA PHE A 94 9.29 -3.70 2.72
C PHE A 94 9.05 -4.89 3.68
N GLY A 95 8.04 -5.74 3.43
CA GLY A 95 7.63 -6.79 4.36
C GLY A 95 8.16 -8.21 4.07
N THR A 96 8.25 -8.65 2.81
CA THR A 96 8.29 -10.10 2.53
C THR A 96 9.68 -10.70 2.32
N ASP A 97 10.62 -10.01 1.65
CA ASP A 97 11.90 -10.63 1.27
C ASP A 97 12.99 -10.54 2.35
N TYR A 98 13.04 -9.47 3.15
CA TYR A 98 14.07 -9.32 4.20
C TYR A 98 13.81 -10.22 5.41
N ASN A 99 12.54 -10.42 5.79
CA ASN A 99 12.16 -11.26 6.93
C ASN A 99 12.57 -12.72 6.77
N ALA A 100 12.70 -13.25 5.54
CA ALA A 100 13.12 -14.62 5.30
C ALA A 100 14.61 -14.87 5.56
N ALA A 101 15.46 -13.82 5.47
CA ALA A 101 16.91 -13.92 5.65
C ALA A 101 17.36 -13.57 7.07
N ILE A 102 16.60 -12.73 7.79
CA ILE A 102 16.95 -12.26 9.12
C ILE A 102 16.63 -13.35 10.15
N LYS A 103 17.67 -13.91 10.78
CA LYS A 103 17.54 -14.79 11.95
C LYS A 103 17.72 -13.97 13.22
N VAL A 104 16.64 -13.80 13.98
CA VAL A 104 16.66 -13.12 15.27
C VAL A 104 16.46 -14.17 16.37
N ASP A 105 17.46 -14.33 17.25
CA ASP A 105 17.34 -15.18 18.45
C ASP A 105 16.64 -14.46 19.61
N THR A 106 16.28 -13.19 19.42
CA THR A 106 15.61 -12.36 20.42
C THR A 106 14.10 -12.60 20.41
N GLN A 107 13.48 -12.58 21.59
CA GLN A 107 12.04 -12.58 21.77
C GLN A 107 11.56 -11.16 22.12
N THR A 108 10.50 -10.71 21.48
CA THR A 108 9.84 -9.44 21.85
C THR A 108 8.62 -9.73 22.71
N GLU A 109 8.51 -9.06 23.86
CA GLU A 109 7.31 -9.08 24.69
C GLU A 109 6.30 -8.02 24.22
N PHE A 110 5.08 -8.48 23.89
CA PHE A 110 4.01 -7.60 23.44
C PHE A 110 3.22 -7.05 24.63
N CYS A 111 3.27 -5.73 24.83
CA CYS A 111 2.60 -5.03 25.94
C CYS A 111 1.41 -4.16 25.50
N GLY A 112 0.97 -4.26 24.23
CA GLY A 112 -0.08 -3.42 23.66
C GLY A 112 -1.47 -3.60 24.27
N TYR A 113 -1.72 -4.69 25.01
CA TYR A 113 -2.96 -4.87 25.77
C TYR A 113 -3.08 -3.93 26.99
N VAL A 114 -1.95 -3.42 27.48
CA VAL A 114 -1.88 -2.57 28.69
C VAL A 114 -1.87 -1.08 28.31
N GLY A 115 -1.32 -0.73 27.15
CA GLY A 115 -1.31 0.64 26.65
C GLY A 115 -0.67 0.79 25.27
N THR A 116 -0.79 1.98 24.69
CA THR A 116 -0.27 2.32 23.35
C THR A 116 1.10 3.02 23.36
N LYS A 117 1.73 3.11 24.54
CA LYS A 117 3.04 3.71 24.74
C LYS A 117 3.85 2.85 25.71
N GLY A 118 5.15 2.73 25.46
CA GLY A 118 6.07 1.97 26.28
C GLY A 118 7.49 2.52 26.18
N SER A 119 8.38 2.00 27.03
CA SER A 119 9.81 2.26 26.98
C SER A 119 10.53 0.93 26.90
N SER A 120 11.45 0.80 25.96
CA SER A 120 12.19 -0.43 25.72
C SER A 120 13.56 -0.12 25.15
N SER A 121 14.44 -1.11 25.18
CA SER A 121 15.76 -1.10 24.55
C SER A 121 15.69 -1.63 23.12
N VAL A 122 16.60 -1.13 22.28
CA VAL A 122 16.76 -1.61 20.91
C VAL A 122 17.61 -2.87 20.94
N ALA A 123 16.98 -4.02 20.67
CA ALA A 123 17.64 -5.32 20.73
C ALA A 123 18.42 -5.64 19.45
N ALA A 124 17.91 -5.25 18.29
CA ALA A 124 18.60 -5.39 17.01
C ALA A 124 18.08 -4.39 15.97
N MET A 125 18.91 -4.04 15.00
CA MET A 125 18.55 -3.20 13.86
C MET A 125 19.13 -3.80 12.59
N PHE A 126 18.40 -3.69 11.49
CA PHE A 126 18.81 -4.24 10.19
C PHE A 126 18.58 -3.22 9.07
N VAL A 127 19.58 -3.06 8.20
CA VAL A 127 19.48 -2.29 6.94
C VAL A 127 19.76 -3.24 5.79
N GLU A 128 18.82 -3.33 4.84
CA GLU A 128 18.89 -4.27 3.72
C GLU A 128 19.18 -5.72 4.14
N GLY A 129 18.68 -6.13 5.31
CA GLY A 129 18.86 -7.48 5.87
C GLY A 129 20.17 -7.71 6.64
N ASN A 130 21.08 -6.74 6.70
CA ASN A 130 22.32 -6.83 7.46
C ASN A 130 22.16 -6.18 8.85
N GLU A 131 22.61 -6.84 9.91
CA GLU A 131 22.58 -6.27 11.26
C GLU A 131 23.54 -5.08 11.36
N VAL A 132 23.06 -3.99 11.97
CA VAL A 132 23.82 -2.75 12.19
C VAL A 132 23.67 -2.26 13.63
N ASP A 133 24.69 -1.56 14.13
CA ASP A 133 24.69 -1.00 15.48
C ASP A 133 24.11 0.42 15.56
N SER A 134 23.95 1.11 14.42
CA SER A 134 23.41 2.46 14.35
C SER A 134 22.68 2.77 13.04
N LEU A 135 21.68 3.65 13.12
CA LEU A 135 20.94 4.23 12.00
C LEU A 135 21.12 5.75 11.95
N SER A 136 21.17 6.30 10.75
CA SER A 136 21.19 7.75 10.49
C SER A 136 19.92 8.19 9.77
N ALA A 137 19.59 9.48 9.85
CA ALA A 137 18.43 10.05 9.16
C ALA A 137 18.42 9.69 7.66
N GLY A 138 17.27 9.20 7.18
CA GLY A 138 17.06 8.67 5.84
C GLY A 138 17.17 7.15 5.73
N ASP A 139 17.78 6.47 6.71
CA ASP A 139 17.96 5.02 6.65
C ASP A 139 16.62 4.30 6.76
N LYS A 140 16.37 3.41 5.80
CA LYS A 140 15.28 2.44 5.84
C LYS A 140 15.75 1.20 6.59
N ALA A 141 15.04 0.82 7.65
CA ALA A 141 15.50 -0.23 8.53
C ALA A 141 14.36 -1.06 9.13
N ILE A 142 14.74 -2.18 9.72
CA ILE A 142 13.91 -2.99 10.60
C ILE A 142 14.48 -2.88 12.01
N ILE A 143 13.65 -2.55 12.99
CA ILE A 143 14.03 -2.49 14.40
C ILE A 143 13.32 -3.60 15.17
N VAL A 144 14.06 -4.31 16.01
CA VAL A 144 13.53 -5.25 16.99
C VAL A 144 13.73 -4.68 18.38
N LEU A 145 12.64 -4.55 19.13
CA LEU A 145 12.62 -4.10 20.52
C LEU A 145 12.49 -5.30 21.47
N GLY A 146 12.94 -5.14 22.72
CA GLY A 146 12.70 -6.14 23.76
C GLY A 146 11.24 -6.21 24.19
N GLU A 147 10.57 -5.06 24.26
CA GLU A 147 9.16 -4.90 24.61
C GLU A 147 8.53 -3.88 23.65
N THR A 148 7.30 -4.13 23.20
CA THR A 148 6.62 -3.18 22.31
C THR A 148 5.10 -3.19 22.48
N PRO A 149 4.43 -2.02 22.45
CA PRO A 149 2.99 -1.95 22.35
C PRO A 149 2.48 -2.14 20.91
N PHE A 150 3.36 -2.16 19.90
CA PHE A 150 2.98 -2.28 18.49
C PHE A 150 2.50 -3.69 18.18
N TYR A 151 1.28 -3.80 17.68
CA TYR A 151 0.71 -5.05 17.22
C TYR A 151 1.34 -5.46 15.88
N ALA A 152 1.90 -6.66 15.84
CA ALA A 152 2.42 -7.25 14.62
C ALA A 152 1.28 -7.87 13.80
N GLU A 153 1.30 -7.65 12.48
CA GLU A 153 0.30 -8.17 11.53
C GLU A 153 0.00 -9.65 11.81
N SER A 154 -1.27 -9.94 12.10
CA SER A 154 -1.71 -11.29 12.45
C SER A 154 -3.23 -11.38 12.38
N GLY A 155 -3.75 -12.53 11.95
CA GLY A 155 -5.20 -12.80 11.92
C GLY A 155 -5.98 -11.93 10.93
N GLY A 156 -5.33 -11.42 9.88
CA GLY A 156 -5.93 -10.55 8.86
C GLY A 156 -6.05 -9.08 9.27
N GLN A 157 -5.44 -8.68 10.39
CA GLN A 157 -5.32 -7.29 10.81
C GLN A 157 -3.96 -6.74 10.40
N CYS A 158 -3.94 -5.53 9.83
CA CYS A 158 -2.70 -4.80 9.51
C CYS A 158 -1.87 -4.53 10.77
N GLY A 159 -0.55 -4.51 10.62
CA GLY A 159 0.37 -4.12 11.70
C GLY A 159 0.22 -2.66 12.10
N ASP A 160 0.63 -2.36 13.33
CA ASP A 160 0.60 -0.99 13.84
C ASP A 160 1.70 -0.12 13.21
N ALA A 161 1.38 1.17 13.06
CA ALA A 161 2.29 2.23 12.63
C ALA A 161 2.39 3.31 13.73
N GLY A 162 3.50 4.05 13.76
CA GLY A 162 3.79 4.99 14.85
C GLY A 162 5.24 5.45 14.86
N GLU A 163 5.77 5.70 16.06
CA GLU A 163 7.12 6.25 16.21
C GLU A 163 7.87 5.63 17.39
N ILE A 164 9.16 5.40 17.18
CA ILE A 164 10.14 5.08 18.22
C ILE A 164 11.00 6.32 18.40
N ARG A 165 10.97 6.91 19.60
CA ARG A 165 11.66 8.18 19.91
C ARG A 165 12.74 7.96 20.96
N THR A 166 13.90 8.55 20.72
CA THR A 166 14.98 8.69 21.71
C THR A 166 15.37 10.16 21.82
N GLU A 167 16.29 10.49 22.72
CA GLU A 167 16.85 11.85 22.81
C GLU A 167 17.63 12.25 21.55
N ALA A 168 18.17 11.26 20.82
CA ALA A 168 19.06 11.48 19.68
C ALA A 168 18.38 11.39 18.31
N GLY A 169 17.12 10.91 18.25
CA GLY A 169 16.42 10.77 16.98
C GLY A 169 15.02 10.17 17.06
N VAL A 170 14.35 10.18 15.92
CA VAL A 170 12.99 9.67 15.70
C VAL A 170 12.99 8.68 14.55
N PHE A 171 12.56 7.45 14.83
CA PHE A 171 12.29 6.44 13.83
C PHE A 171 10.79 6.33 13.61
N ARG A 172 10.34 6.50 12.36
CA ARG A 172 8.93 6.39 11.97
C ARG A 172 8.65 4.95 11.55
N VAL A 173 7.84 4.26 12.33
CA VAL A 173 7.35 2.91 12.05
C VAL A 173 6.18 3.02 11.07
N GLU A 174 6.32 2.38 9.92
CA GLU A 174 5.34 2.36 8.84
C GLU A 174 4.51 1.07 8.86
N ASP A 175 5.10 -0.03 9.34
CA ASP A 175 4.43 -1.32 9.50
C ASP A 175 5.10 -2.14 10.62
N THR A 176 4.37 -3.12 11.16
CA THR A 176 4.88 -4.03 12.19
C THR A 176 4.54 -5.47 11.84
N GLN A 177 5.55 -6.34 11.70
CA GLN A 177 5.39 -7.73 11.26
C GLN A 177 5.99 -8.73 12.25
N LYS A 178 5.54 -9.99 12.19
CA LYS A 178 6.13 -11.06 12.99
C LYS A 178 7.40 -11.59 12.32
N LEU A 179 8.47 -11.69 13.09
CA LEU A 179 9.74 -12.27 12.68
C LEU A 179 10.14 -13.37 13.66
N GLY A 180 9.64 -14.59 13.43
CA GLY A 180 9.79 -15.70 14.39
C GLY A 180 9.10 -15.38 15.72
N ASN A 181 9.87 -15.28 16.81
CA ASN A 181 9.40 -14.88 18.13
C ASN A 181 9.59 -13.37 18.42
N ALA A 182 10.15 -12.62 17.47
CA ALA A 182 10.34 -11.18 17.56
C ALA A 182 9.22 -10.43 16.82
N ILE A 183 9.10 -9.15 17.15
CA ILE A 183 8.27 -8.19 16.43
C ILE A 183 9.20 -7.24 15.68
N ALA A 184 9.07 -7.23 14.35
CA ALA A 184 9.84 -6.40 13.43
C ALA A 184 9.09 -5.09 13.17
N HIS A 185 9.71 -3.96 13.51
CA HIS A 185 9.19 -2.62 13.27
C HIS A 185 9.84 -2.08 12.01
N HIS A 186 9.05 -2.02 10.95
CA HIS A 186 9.47 -1.63 9.62
C HIS A 186 9.32 -0.12 9.45
N GLY A 187 10.35 0.58 9.01
CA GLY A 187 10.25 2.04 8.87
C GLY A 187 11.50 2.77 8.42
N VAL A 188 11.50 4.07 8.67
CA VAL A 188 12.57 4.99 8.28
C VAL A 188 13.03 5.84 9.45
N MET A 189 14.34 6.04 9.56
CA MET A 189 14.92 7.01 10.48
C MET A 189 14.57 8.41 9.97
N ALA A 190 13.56 9.04 10.55
CA ALA A 190 13.07 10.34 10.08
C ALA A 190 14.08 11.45 10.39
N GLU A 191 14.65 11.44 11.60
CA GLU A 191 15.53 12.50 12.09
C GLU A 191 16.56 11.95 13.07
N GLY A 192 17.81 12.45 13.02
CA GLY A 192 18.83 12.14 14.00
C GLY A 192 19.50 10.78 13.82
N VAL A 193 19.90 10.16 14.94
CA VAL A 193 20.60 8.87 14.99
C VAL A 193 19.93 7.96 16.01
N LEU A 194 19.90 6.65 15.72
CA LEU A 194 19.49 5.61 16.67
C LEU A 194 20.62 4.59 16.81
N ALA A 195 20.90 4.14 18.03
CA ALA A 195 21.91 3.13 18.30
C ALA A 195 21.29 1.94 19.05
N LYS A 196 21.90 0.77 18.92
CA LYS A 196 21.56 -0.43 19.68
C LYS A 196 21.85 -0.20 21.17
N GLY A 197 20.96 -0.68 22.06
CA GLY A 197 21.06 -0.50 23.52
C GLY A 197 19.96 0.37 24.07
#